data_AF-A0A8T5RYD4-F1
#
_entry.id   AF-A0A8T5RYD4-F1
#
_cell.length_a   1.000
_cell.length_b   1.000
_cell.length_c   1.000
_cell.angle_alpha   90.00
_cell.angle_beta   90.00
_cell.angle_gamma   90.00
#
_symmetry.space_group_name_H-M   'P 1'
#
loop_
_entity.id
_entity.type
_entity.pdbx_description
1 polymer ?
#
loop_
_entity_poly.entity_id
_entity_poly.type
_entity_poly.pdbx_seq_one_letter_code
_entity_poly.pdbx_strand_id
1 'polypeptide(L)'
;MSNVNPNHVISISATKFPQNLLIPNVDNSVSFQVTNQSTKEEHFKFVFEGENLELEVKPVEFLDEILFKSGEIKNIDLQLKPTTNGIGKLTVNAYWMKLVEYTVKVQKVRDKISSSRIGQILKDKQFLQSVKHDSFNPKDFIITSDKDDIKKIEKQIKESTANSAESQNNSQSSSVPKGEIAANLTILAKSYLSIGEFYKALESSLQLTNEVEKIDLYYNLIRANATINLENTLQAIKDLNEVKKKNLVAKNIALDYVKIDPDQVIKILSLIEEDSLKENALFEVIFMSLEKDPGLALKFSEFIKDETVKIKVLFNIIKKLHENKNNSLILKILNQIDEIILKSKKINLSTDPNYHNPAYKYFKETICILAELDCPEAADKVIEGLSSEKLKKSIAKDLFNEIYKMVEEKQTKVEPIGEFSQFFLLNTYISPITKEVNDFSLIGGNVSSNILRGNFNFNIALISLFSFDFSIFPIIDRVYSELNHNSKRSISYYIYPSISDHNKEELKIIQTTLKKFFQPESIKNRVTVFNLDFIPYLGKPSVILSSINEDVNIIKSKIVKSLGDRVHVIIDDDLFKGGKTVESLNSIFYGSNFNIVNLILSYEFINDYDIFKTFVQSLT
;
A
#
# COMPACT_ATOMS: atom_id res chain seq x y z
N MET A 1 49.14 2.17 -16.55
CA MET A 1 47.96 1.44 -17.05
C MET A 1 47.30 0.79 -15.84
N SER A 2 46.28 1.43 -15.28
CA SER A 2 45.56 0.95 -14.10
C SER A 2 44.52 -0.08 -14.52
N ASN A 3 44.53 -1.23 -13.83
CA ASN A 3 43.52 -2.28 -13.95
C ASN A 3 42.12 -1.67 -13.74
N VAL A 4 41.29 -1.69 -14.79
CA VAL A 4 39.86 -1.45 -14.71
C VAL A 4 39.28 -2.60 -13.89
N ASN A 5 38.88 -2.31 -12.66
CA ASN A 5 38.16 -3.26 -11.84
C ASN A 5 36.75 -3.38 -12.47
N PRO A 6 36.34 -4.55 -13.01
CA PRO A 6 35.18 -4.67 -13.90
C PRO A 6 33.81 -4.45 -13.24
N ASN A 7 33.78 -4.04 -11.96
CA ASN A 7 32.57 -3.92 -11.16
C ASN A 7 32.16 -2.48 -10.82
N HIS A 8 32.92 -1.46 -11.21
CA HIS A 8 32.55 -0.07 -10.93
C HIS A 8 32.02 0.61 -12.19
N VAL A 9 30.79 1.13 -12.11
CA VAL A 9 30.11 1.79 -13.24
C VAL A 9 30.62 3.22 -13.45
N ILE A 10 31.24 3.81 -12.41
CA ILE A 10 31.83 5.15 -12.41
C ILE A 10 33.28 5.12 -11.91
N SER A 11 34.14 5.94 -12.49
CA SER A 11 35.51 6.17 -12.01
C SER A 11 35.70 7.64 -11.64
N ILE A 12 36.34 7.89 -10.51
CA ILE A 12 36.64 9.24 -10.00
C ILE A 12 38.14 9.31 -9.71
N SER A 13 38.82 10.32 -10.26
CA SER A 13 40.25 10.56 -10.06
C SER A 13 40.48 12.03 -9.71
N ALA A 14 41.25 12.31 -8.66
CA ALA A 14 41.65 13.68 -8.33
C ALA A 14 42.68 14.18 -9.35
N THR A 15 42.41 15.33 -9.98
CA THR A 15 43.30 15.98 -10.96
C THR A 15 44.05 17.17 -10.37
N LYS A 16 43.48 17.83 -9.36
CA LYS A 16 44.12 18.89 -8.58
C LYS A 16 43.84 18.66 -7.10
N PHE A 17 44.88 18.72 -6.27
CA PHE A 17 44.75 18.54 -4.83
C PHE A 17 45.68 19.51 -4.09
N PRO A 18 45.19 20.26 -3.08
CA PRO A 18 46.01 21.22 -2.32
C PRO A 18 47.24 20.56 -1.73
N GLN A 19 48.41 21.18 -1.94
CA GLN A 19 49.68 20.75 -1.35
C GLN A 19 50.08 21.61 -0.13
N ASN A 20 49.41 22.75 0.03
CA ASN A 20 49.64 23.75 1.06
C ASN A 20 48.73 23.53 2.29
N LEU A 21 49.06 24.23 3.38
CA LEU A 21 48.17 24.44 4.51
C LEU A 21 46.93 25.22 4.07
N LEU A 22 45.73 24.68 4.30
CA LEU A 22 44.49 25.36 3.91
C LEU A 22 44.21 26.52 4.85
N ILE A 23 44.13 27.72 4.28
CA ILE A 23 43.74 28.95 4.97
C ILE A 23 42.63 29.67 4.20
N PRO A 24 41.72 30.43 4.84
CA PRO A 24 40.60 31.09 4.18
C PRO A 24 40.98 32.11 3.09
N ASN A 25 42.18 32.69 3.16
CA ASN A 25 42.64 33.73 2.23
C ASN A 25 43.32 33.18 0.97
N VAL A 26 43.43 31.85 0.84
CA VAL A 26 44.04 31.17 -0.30
C VAL A 26 42.97 30.41 -1.06
N ASP A 27 43.13 30.36 -2.38
CA ASP A 27 42.26 29.61 -3.29
C ASP A 27 42.50 28.10 -3.11
N ASN A 28 41.79 27.49 -2.17
CA ASN A 28 41.89 26.05 -1.92
C ASN A 28 40.87 25.30 -2.78
N SER A 29 41.31 24.77 -3.92
CA SER A 29 40.45 23.99 -4.82
C SER A 29 40.90 22.52 -4.90
N VAL A 30 39.95 21.59 -4.87
CA VAL A 30 40.17 20.19 -5.28
C VAL A 30 39.40 19.94 -6.57
N SER A 31 40.05 19.35 -7.57
CA SER A 31 39.41 19.00 -8.84
C SER A 31 39.37 17.49 -9.01
N PHE A 32 38.24 16.97 -9.45
CA PHE A 32 38.01 15.57 -9.78
C PHE A 32 37.62 15.43 -11.24
N GLN A 33 38.17 14.41 -11.88
CA GLN A 33 37.70 13.92 -13.17
C GLN A 33 36.86 12.66 -12.94
N VAL A 34 35.64 12.68 -13.46
CA VAL A 34 34.66 11.62 -13.30
C VAL A 34 34.34 11.03 -14.67
N THR A 35 34.39 9.71 -14.79
CA THR A 35 34.19 8.98 -16.05
C THR A 35 33.14 7.88 -15.88
N ASN A 36 32.12 7.86 -16.74
CA ASN A 36 31.19 6.73 -16.83
C ASN A 36 31.83 5.56 -17.57
N GLN A 37 32.05 4.45 -16.85
CA GLN A 37 32.63 3.22 -17.39
C GLN A 37 31.57 2.24 -17.93
N SER A 38 30.28 2.55 -17.76
CA SER A 38 29.19 1.78 -18.37
C SER A 38 29.27 1.85 -19.90
N THR A 39 28.77 0.78 -20.54
CA THR A 39 28.52 0.74 -21.99
C THR A 39 27.26 1.52 -22.39
N LYS A 40 26.50 2.03 -21.42
CA LYS A 40 25.26 2.76 -21.60
C LYS A 40 25.31 4.14 -20.97
N GLU A 41 24.34 4.96 -21.35
CA GLU A 41 24.04 6.19 -20.65
C GLU A 41 23.39 5.86 -19.30
N GLU A 42 23.88 6.47 -18.23
CA GLU A 42 23.50 6.16 -16.85
C GLU A 42 23.36 7.44 -16.02
N HIS A 43 22.53 7.37 -14.98
CA HIS A 43 22.28 8.46 -14.04
C HIS A 43 23.10 8.28 -12.76
N PHE A 44 23.76 9.35 -12.32
CA PHE A 44 24.57 9.34 -11.12
C PHE A 44 24.20 10.49 -10.19
N LYS A 45 24.38 10.29 -8.89
CA LYS A 45 24.28 11.32 -7.87
C LYS A 45 25.57 11.39 -7.07
N PHE A 46 26.14 12.57 -6.94
CA PHE A 46 27.34 12.82 -6.15
C PHE A 46 26.97 13.50 -4.85
N VAL A 47 27.64 13.12 -3.76
CA VAL A 47 27.46 13.75 -2.45
C VAL A 47 28.83 14.11 -1.91
N PHE A 48 28.98 15.39 -1.61
CA PHE A 48 30.21 15.98 -1.08
C PHE A 48 29.96 16.45 0.34
N GLU A 49 30.75 15.97 1.30
CA GLU A 49 30.60 16.33 2.71
C GLU A 49 31.91 16.89 3.24
N GLY A 50 31.83 18.04 3.92
CA GLY A 50 32.95 18.68 4.58
C GLY A 50 32.79 18.63 6.10
N GLU A 51 33.75 18.03 6.79
CA GLU A 51 33.90 18.15 8.24
C GLU A 51 35.05 19.14 8.51
N ASN A 52 34.79 20.19 9.29
CA ASN A 52 35.70 21.33 9.47
C ASN A 52 36.09 22.06 8.17
N LEU A 53 35.31 21.84 7.10
CA LEU A 53 35.45 22.43 5.78
C LEU A 53 34.06 22.86 5.28
N GLU A 54 33.94 24.11 4.86
CA GLU A 54 32.86 24.57 3.99
C GLU A 54 33.23 24.22 2.54
N LEU A 55 32.25 23.73 1.78
CA LEU A 55 32.42 23.27 0.40
C LEU A 55 31.55 24.08 -0.55
N GLU A 56 32.12 24.52 -1.67
CA GLU A 56 31.37 25.01 -2.83
C GLU A 56 31.62 24.08 -4.02
N VAL A 57 30.56 23.49 -4.57
CA VAL A 57 30.66 22.54 -5.70
C VAL A 57 30.44 23.27 -7.02
N LYS A 58 31.36 23.08 -7.98
CA LYS A 58 31.28 23.64 -9.33
C LYS A 58 31.54 22.55 -10.39
N PRO A 59 30.72 22.45 -11.44
CA PRO A 59 29.45 23.16 -11.63
C PRO A 59 28.35 22.69 -10.66
N VAL A 60 27.38 23.55 -10.39
CA VAL A 60 26.31 23.34 -9.39
C VAL A 60 25.41 22.12 -9.72
N GLU A 61 25.35 21.72 -10.99
CA GLU A 61 24.60 20.53 -11.45
C GLU A 61 25.02 19.23 -10.76
N PHE A 62 26.24 19.15 -10.22
CA PHE A 62 26.71 17.98 -9.47
C PHE A 62 26.10 17.84 -8.07
N LEU A 63 25.31 18.82 -7.61
CA LEU A 63 24.49 18.70 -6.40
C LEU A 63 23.21 17.87 -6.65
N ASP A 64 22.79 17.76 -7.90
CA ASP A 64 21.61 17.02 -8.33
C ASP A 64 22.00 15.70 -9.01
N GLU A 65 20.99 14.97 -9.48
CA GLU A 65 21.19 13.80 -10.33
C GLU A 65 21.64 14.26 -11.73
N ILE A 66 22.70 13.62 -12.23
CA ILE A 66 23.33 14.00 -13.51
C ILE A 66 23.45 12.78 -14.43
N LEU A 67 23.21 13.03 -15.71
CA LEU A 67 23.32 12.04 -16.77
C LEU A 67 24.74 12.00 -17.33
N PHE A 68 25.26 10.79 -17.53
CA PHE A 68 26.53 10.55 -18.21
C PHE A 68 26.35 9.57 -19.37
N LYS A 69 26.77 9.95 -20.58
CA LYS A 69 26.90 9.03 -21.70
C LYS A 69 28.02 8.02 -21.45
N SER A 70 27.97 6.89 -22.16
CA SER A 70 29.03 5.88 -22.10
C SER A 70 30.40 6.50 -22.42
N GLY A 71 31.38 6.31 -21.54
CA GLY A 71 32.72 6.87 -21.68
C GLY A 71 32.83 8.38 -21.49
N GLU A 72 31.74 9.09 -21.15
CA GLU A 72 31.77 10.53 -20.94
C GLU A 72 32.60 10.89 -19.71
N ILE A 73 33.40 11.95 -19.85
CA ILE A 73 34.26 12.50 -18.81
C ILE A 73 33.75 13.89 -18.45
N LYS A 74 33.53 14.15 -17.16
CA LYS A 74 33.22 15.48 -16.64
C LYS A 74 34.16 15.84 -15.49
N ASN A 75 34.38 17.14 -15.31
CA ASN A 75 35.21 17.66 -14.22
C ASN A 75 34.33 18.30 -13.15
N ILE A 76 34.72 18.09 -11.89
CA ILE A 76 34.07 18.67 -10.71
C ILE A 76 35.14 19.38 -9.90
N ASP A 77 34.95 20.67 -9.67
CA ASP A 77 35.80 21.50 -8.84
C ASP A 77 35.10 21.78 -7.51
N LEU A 78 35.80 21.53 -6.41
CA LEU A 78 35.36 21.81 -5.05
C LEU A 78 36.22 22.93 -4.47
N GLN A 79 35.60 24.06 -4.17
CA GLN A 79 36.23 25.09 -3.36
C GLN A 79 36.13 24.71 -1.89
N LEU A 80 37.27 24.72 -1.19
CA LEU A 80 37.37 24.36 0.21
C LEU A 80 37.65 25.61 1.05
N LYS A 81 36.86 25.82 2.09
CA LYS A 81 37.10 26.88 3.05
C LYS A 81 37.23 26.27 4.45
N PRO A 82 38.41 26.36 5.10
CA PRO A 82 38.59 25.79 6.42
C PRO A 82 37.77 26.54 7.47
N THR A 83 37.20 25.81 8.43
CA THR A 83 36.40 26.38 9.53
C THR A 83 36.98 26.14 10.92
N THR A 84 38.01 25.29 11.05
CA THR A 84 38.74 25.07 12.31
C THR A 84 40.24 24.89 12.07
N ASN A 85 41.05 25.01 13.12
CA ASN A 85 42.46 24.63 13.07
C ASN A 85 42.62 23.11 13.24
N GLY A 86 43.53 22.50 12.48
CA GLY A 86 43.84 21.08 12.60
C GLY A 86 43.57 20.31 11.32
N ILE A 87 42.52 19.49 11.34
CA ILE A 87 42.15 18.59 10.22
C ILE A 87 40.79 19.02 9.69
N GLY A 88 40.75 19.30 8.39
CA GLY A 88 39.56 19.25 7.56
C GLY A 88 39.44 17.89 6.88
N LYS A 89 38.21 17.38 6.75
CA LYS A 89 37.92 16.14 6.05
C LYS A 89 36.91 16.40 4.93
N LEU A 90 37.29 16.03 3.72
CA LEU A 90 36.43 16.03 2.54
C LEU A 90 36.03 14.59 2.25
N THR A 91 34.73 14.30 2.20
CA THR A 91 34.19 12.99 1.79
C THR A 91 33.47 13.13 0.46
N VAL A 92 33.76 12.22 -0.47
CA VAL A 92 33.17 12.16 -1.81
C VAL A 92 32.49 10.82 -1.97
N ASN A 93 31.18 10.84 -2.21
CA ASN A 93 30.38 9.65 -2.49
C ASN A 93 29.74 9.76 -3.88
N ALA A 94 29.64 8.65 -4.60
CA ALA A 94 28.88 8.58 -5.85
C ALA A 94 27.94 7.38 -5.84
N TYR A 95 26.70 7.64 -6.26
CA TYR A 95 25.61 6.67 -6.33
C TYR A 95 25.16 6.52 -7.79
N TRP A 96 25.01 5.29 -8.24
CA TRP A 96 24.34 4.96 -9.50
C TRP A 96 22.84 4.85 -9.26
N MET A 97 22.05 5.64 -9.98
CA MET A 97 20.60 5.71 -9.87
C MET A 97 19.98 4.66 -10.79
N LYS A 98 20.02 3.39 -10.37
CA LYS A 98 19.66 2.25 -11.21
C LYS A 98 18.15 2.08 -11.29
N LEU A 99 17.61 1.94 -12.51
CA LEU A 99 16.24 1.49 -12.72
C LEU A 99 16.14 -0.02 -12.42
N VAL A 100 15.34 -0.38 -11.42
CA VAL A 100 15.13 -1.76 -10.98
C VAL A 100 13.68 -2.18 -11.28
N GLU A 101 13.54 -3.29 -11.99
CA GLU A 101 12.25 -3.97 -12.16
C GLU A 101 11.93 -4.81 -10.91
N TYR A 102 10.70 -4.68 -10.39
CA TYR A 102 10.19 -5.50 -9.31
C TYR A 102 8.74 -5.92 -9.57
N THR A 103 8.33 -7.02 -8.96
CA THR A 103 6.98 -7.55 -9.12
C THR A 103 6.15 -7.28 -7.88
N VAL A 104 4.92 -6.77 -8.07
CA VAL A 104 3.93 -6.62 -6.99
C VAL A 104 2.70 -7.46 -7.28
N LYS A 105 2.11 -8.03 -6.22
CA LYS A 105 0.82 -8.73 -6.33
C LYS A 105 -0.30 -7.72 -6.11
N VAL A 106 -1.06 -7.46 -7.16
CA VAL A 106 -2.23 -6.58 -7.12
C VAL A 106 -3.53 -7.37 -7.25
N GLN A 107 -4.59 -6.89 -6.61
CA GLN A 107 -5.93 -7.42 -6.79
C GLN A 107 -6.53 -6.88 -8.09
N LYS A 108 -7.03 -7.78 -8.96
CA LYS A 108 -7.79 -7.42 -10.17
C LYS A 108 -9.13 -8.12 -10.20
N VAL A 109 -10.11 -7.50 -10.83
CA VAL A 109 -11.39 -8.14 -11.18
C VAL A 109 -11.11 -9.27 -12.19
N ARG A 110 -11.83 -10.37 -12.06
CA ARG A 110 -11.76 -11.51 -12.99
C ARG A 110 -12.52 -11.19 -14.27
N ASP A 111 -12.03 -11.72 -15.39
CA ASP A 111 -12.73 -11.61 -16.67
C ASP A 111 -13.96 -12.55 -16.71
N LYS A 112 -13.92 -13.66 -15.95
CA LYS A 112 -14.99 -14.66 -15.82
C LYS A 112 -15.00 -15.25 -14.41
N ILE A 113 -16.17 -15.70 -13.95
CA ILE A 113 -16.30 -16.44 -12.69
C ILE A 113 -15.48 -17.74 -12.72
N SER A 114 -14.94 -18.15 -11.57
CA SER A 114 -14.14 -19.38 -11.46
C SER A 114 -14.98 -20.66 -11.42
N SER A 115 -16.15 -20.59 -10.79
CA SER A 115 -17.05 -21.73 -10.59
C SER A 115 -18.47 -21.26 -10.30
N SER A 116 -19.46 -21.94 -10.88
CA SER A 116 -20.88 -21.65 -10.67
C SER A 116 -21.28 -21.90 -9.20
N ARG A 117 -22.01 -20.95 -8.61
CA ARG A 117 -22.56 -21.04 -7.24
C ARG A 117 -24.07 -20.80 -7.18
N ILE A 118 -24.67 -20.29 -8.25
CA ILE A 118 -26.11 -19.98 -8.32
C ILE A 118 -27.01 -21.15 -7.90
N GLY A 119 -26.71 -22.37 -8.37
CA GLY A 119 -27.48 -23.57 -8.02
C GLY A 119 -27.43 -23.89 -6.53
N GLN A 120 -26.27 -23.72 -5.90
CA GLN A 120 -26.11 -23.93 -4.45
C GLN A 120 -26.86 -22.85 -3.66
N ILE A 121 -26.73 -21.58 -4.07
CA ILE A 121 -27.41 -20.47 -3.42
C ILE A 121 -28.93 -20.67 -3.44
N LEU A 122 -29.49 -21.02 -4.59
CA LEU A 122 -30.95 -21.13 -4.78
C LEU A 122 -31.55 -22.41 -4.19
N LYS A 123 -30.77 -23.50 -4.06
CA LYS A 123 -31.24 -24.74 -3.44
C LYS A 123 -31.72 -24.53 -2.01
N ASP A 124 -31.01 -23.69 -1.25
CA ASP A 124 -31.28 -23.42 0.16
C ASP A 124 -32.40 -22.38 0.37
N LYS A 125 -32.98 -21.82 -0.70
CA LYS A 125 -34.05 -20.81 -0.65
C LYS A 125 -35.38 -21.44 -1.00
N GLN A 126 -36.06 -21.97 0.01
CA GLN A 126 -37.46 -22.38 -0.09
C GLN A 126 -38.27 -21.75 1.06
N PHE A 127 -38.93 -20.63 0.77
CA PHE A 127 -39.83 -19.97 1.71
C PHE A 127 -41.30 -20.29 1.43
N LEU A 128 -41.74 -20.18 0.18
CA LEU A 128 -43.11 -20.54 -0.22
C LEU A 128 -43.30 -22.06 -0.18
N GLN A 129 -44.45 -22.51 0.29
CA GLN A 129 -44.80 -23.94 0.36
C GLN A 129 -46.05 -24.24 -0.45
N SER A 130 -46.14 -25.47 -0.96
CA SER A 130 -47.34 -25.90 -1.68
C SER A 130 -48.50 -26.03 -0.72
N VAL A 131 -49.62 -25.37 -1.04
CA VAL A 131 -50.87 -25.55 -0.32
C VAL A 131 -51.82 -26.36 -1.20
N LYS A 132 -52.52 -27.32 -0.58
CA LYS A 132 -53.61 -28.04 -1.26
C LYS A 132 -54.75 -27.06 -1.51
N HIS A 133 -54.90 -26.65 -2.75
CA HIS A 133 -56.09 -25.95 -3.22
C HIS A 133 -57.24 -26.96 -3.34
N ASP A 134 -58.43 -26.57 -2.90
CA ASP A 134 -59.64 -27.35 -3.15
C ASP A 134 -59.97 -27.43 -4.65
N SER A 135 -60.56 -28.53 -5.08
CA SER A 135 -61.03 -28.70 -6.46
C SER A 135 -62.44 -28.13 -6.60
N PHE A 136 -62.57 -26.80 -6.60
CA PHE A 136 -63.86 -26.14 -6.82
C PHE A 136 -64.14 -25.96 -8.31
N ASN A 137 -65.33 -26.34 -8.76
CA ASN A 137 -65.80 -26.08 -10.11
C ASN A 137 -67.09 -25.24 -10.07
N PRO A 138 -67.06 -23.97 -10.51
CA PRO A 138 -68.23 -23.08 -10.51
C PRO A 138 -69.45 -23.67 -11.24
N LYS A 139 -69.21 -24.48 -12.28
CA LYS A 139 -70.28 -25.09 -13.08
C LYS A 139 -71.13 -26.07 -12.28
N ASP A 140 -70.60 -26.67 -11.23
CA ASP A 140 -71.35 -27.60 -10.38
C ASP A 140 -72.47 -26.88 -9.60
N PHE A 141 -72.41 -25.55 -9.54
CA PHE A 141 -73.35 -24.68 -8.84
C PHE A 141 -74.20 -23.81 -9.79
N ILE A 142 -74.15 -24.06 -11.10
CA ILE A 142 -74.93 -23.33 -12.10
C ILE A 142 -75.70 -24.36 -12.93
N ILE A 143 -77.04 -24.29 -12.91
CA ILE A 143 -77.90 -25.12 -13.76
C ILE A 143 -78.56 -24.19 -14.77
N THR A 144 -78.32 -24.44 -16.06
CA THR A 144 -78.94 -23.66 -17.13
C THR A 144 -80.44 -23.98 -17.19
N SER A 145 -81.25 -23.01 -16.79
CA SER A 145 -82.72 -23.11 -16.75
C SER A 145 -83.33 -21.86 -17.38
N ASP A 146 -84.49 -21.99 -18.04
CA ASP A 146 -85.25 -20.82 -18.46
C ASP A 146 -86.18 -20.31 -17.34
N LYS A 147 -86.81 -19.15 -17.55
CA LYS A 147 -87.70 -18.55 -16.55
C LYS A 147 -88.95 -19.38 -16.28
N ASP A 148 -89.39 -20.21 -17.22
CA ASP A 148 -90.60 -21.01 -17.06
C ASP A 148 -90.31 -22.31 -16.32
N ASP A 149 -89.14 -22.90 -16.49
CA ASP A 149 -88.64 -24.03 -15.70
C ASP A 149 -88.42 -23.63 -14.24
N ILE A 150 -87.88 -22.43 -13.98
CA ILE A 150 -87.77 -21.88 -12.62
C ILE A 150 -89.16 -21.76 -11.96
N LYS A 151 -90.16 -21.22 -12.67
CA LYS A 151 -91.54 -21.12 -12.15
C LYS A 151 -92.16 -22.48 -11.86
N LYS A 152 -91.88 -23.50 -12.69
CA LYS A 152 -92.35 -24.87 -12.44
C LYS A 152 -91.75 -25.42 -11.14
N ILE A 153 -90.45 -25.22 -10.92
CA ILE A 153 -89.76 -25.65 -9.70
C ILE A 153 -90.30 -24.89 -8.48
N GLU A 154 -90.52 -23.58 -8.58
CA GLU A 154 -91.15 -22.80 -7.50
C GLU A 154 -92.55 -23.31 -7.16
N LYS A 155 -93.37 -23.64 -8.18
CA LYS A 155 -94.71 -24.19 -8.01
C LYS A 155 -94.66 -25.56 -7.34
N GLN A 156 -93.76 -26.44 -7.76
CA GLN A 156 -93.54 -27.75 -7.14
C GLN A 156 -93.13 -27.62 -5.68
N ILE A 157 -92.20 -26.71 -5.35
CA ILE A 157 -91.79 -26.47 -3.95
C ILE A 157 -92.96 -25.95 -3.12
N LYS A 158 -93.77 -25.01 -3.64
CA LYS A 158 -94.95 -24.48 -2.94
C LYS A 158 -96.01 -25.57 -2.69
N GLU A 159 -96.31 -26.40 -3.70
CA GLU A 159 -97.26 -27.51 -3.59
C GLU A 159 -96.76 -28.58 -2.60
N SER A 160 -95.49 -28.97 -2.67
CA SER A 160 -94.89 -29.93 -1.73
C SER A 160 -94.86 -29.39 -0.30
N THR A 161 -94.61 -28.09 -0.11
CA THR A 161 -94.61 -27.44 1.21
C THR A 161 -96.03 -27.33 1.78
N ALA A 162 -97.02 -26.96 0.96
CA ALA A 162 -98.44 -26.92 1.35
C ALA A 162 -98.98 -28.30 1.73
N ASN A 163 -98.69 -29.33 0.93
CA ASN A 163 -99.11 -30.71 1.20
C ASN A 163 -98.47 -31.26 2.49
N SER A 164 -97.23 -30.87 2.79
CA SER A 164 -96.57 -31.25 4.05
C SER A 164 -97.11 -30.52 5.29
N ALA A 165 -97.69 -29.33 5.13
CA ALA A 165 -98.38 -28.60 6.20
C ALA A 165 -99.80 -29.14 6.46
N GLU A 166 -100.53 -29.55 5.43
CA GLU A 166 -101.86 -30.20 5.57
C GLU A 166 -101.77 -31.63 6.14
N SER A 167 -100.70 -32.37 5.79
CA SER A 167 -100.47 -33.75 6.28
C SER A 167 -100.05 -33.82 7.76
N GLN A 168 -99.73 -32.71 8.42
CA GLN A 168 -99.53 -32.67 9.88
C GLN A 168 -100.86 -32.57 10.65
N ASN A 169 -101.97 -32.22 9.99
CA ASN A 169 -103.29 -32.10 10.62
C ASN A 169 -104.22 -33.31 10.40
N ASN A 170 -103.92 -34.21 9.45
CA ASN A 170 -104.70 -35.43 9.23
C ASN A 170 -103.80 -36.66 9.11
N SER A 171 -103.97 -37.59 10.06
CA SER A 171 -103.27 -38.86 10.13
C SER A 171 -103.67 -39.81 8.99
N GLN A 172 -103.11 -39.65 7.79
CA GLN A 172 -102.96 -40.75 6.83
C GLN A 172 -101.88 -40.48 5.79
N SER A 173 -101.11 -41.53 5.52
CA SER A 173 -99.83 -41.57 4.84
C SER A 173 -99.81 -41.00 3.42
N SER A 174 -99.04 -39.93 3.21
CA SER A 174 -98.15 -39.80 2.04
C SER A 174 -96.93 -38.94 2.42
N SER A 175 -95.83 -39.60 2.75
CA SER A 175 -94.59 -38.91 3.10
C SER A 175 -93.91 -38.42 1.82
N VAL A 176 -94.15 -37.17 1.42
CA VAL A 176 -93.15 -36.46 0.59
C VAL A 176 -91.88 -36.37 1.44
N PRO A 177 -90.77 -37.03 1.06
CA PRO A 177 -89.59 -37.04 1.90
C PRO A 177 -89.02 -35.62 1.96
N LYS A 178 -88.68 -35.11 3.14
CA LYS A 178 -87.98 -33.81 3.32
C LYS A 178 -86.76 -33.63 2.39
N GLY A 179 -86.16 -34.73 1.91
CA GLY A 179 -85.08 -34.73 0.93
C GLY A 179 -85.46 -34.26 -0.49
N GLU A 180 -86.71 -34.42 -0.93
CA GLU A 180 -87.15 -34.00 -2.27
C GLU A 180 -87.31 -32.46 -2.35
N ILE A 181 -87.83 -31.85 -1.28
CA ILE A 181 -87.90 -30.39 -1.14
C ILE A 181 -86.49 -29.78 -1.09
N ALA A 182 -85.56 -30.38 -0.33
CA ALA A 182 -84.18 -29.93 -0.25
C ALA A 182 -83.44 -30.03 -1.61
N ALA A 183 -83.67 -31.11 -2.36
CA ALA A 183 -83.13 -31.28 -3.72
C ALA A 183 -83.68 -30.21 -4.67
N ASN A 184 -84.99 -29.96 -4.64
CA ASN A 184 -85.62 -28.93 -5.47
C ASN A 184 -85.16 -27.51 -5.11
N LEU A 185 -84.97 -27.20 -3.81
CA LEU A 185 -84.40 -25.92 -3.36
C LEU A 185 -82.95 -25.73 -3.85
N THR A 186 -82.16 -26.81 -3.85
CA THR A 186 -80.79 -26.78 -4.39
C THR A 186 -80.79 -26.52 -5.89
N ILE A 187 -81.65 -27.20 -6.66
CA ILE A 187 -81.80 -26.99 -8.10
C ILE A 187 -82.30 -25.56 -8.38
N LEU A 188 -83.26 -25.08 -7.61
CA LEU A 188 -83.81 -23.73 -7.72
C LEU A 188 -82.74 -22.67 -7.49
N ALA A 189 -81.94 -22.80 -6.42
CA ALA A 189 -80.86 -21.87 -6.11
C ALA A 189 -79.81 -21.82 -7.23
N LYS A 190 -79.38 -22.98 -7.74
CA LYS A 190 -78.44 -23.07 -8.88
C LYS A 190 -79.03 -22.52 -10.19
N SER A 191 -80.34 -22.66 -10.39
CA SER A 191 -81.06 -22.14 -11.56
C SER A 191 -81.16 -20.62 -11.52
N TYR A 192 -81.47 -20.04 -10.37
CA TYR A 192 -81.50 -18.58 -10.18
C TYR A 192 -80.15 -17.92 -10.51
N LEU A 193 -79.06 -18.58 -10.13
CA LEU A 193 -77.72 -18.10 -10.45
C LEU A 193 -77.48 -18.03 -11.96
N SER A 194 -78.00 -18.98 -12.74
CA SER A 194 -77.83 -19.03 -14.21
C SER A 194 -78.50 -17.86 -14.96
N ILE A 195 -79.60 -17.33 -14.43
CA ILE A 195 -80.34 -16.21 -15.01
C ILE A 195 -79.95 -14.84 -14.42
N GLY A 196 -78.91 -14.80 -13.59
CA GLY A 196 -78.39 -13.57 -12.96
C GLY A 196 -79.18 -13.08 -11.74
N GLU A 197 -80.13 -13.87 -11.21
CA GLU A 197 -80.91 -13.53 -10.02
C GLU A 197 -80.19 -13.97 -8.73
N PHE A 198 -78.98 -13.44 -8.52
CA PHE A 198 -78.05 -13.86 -7.46
C PHE A 198 -78.65 -13.84 -6.04
N TYR A 199 -79.31 -12.76 -5.63
CA TYR A 199 -79.88 -12.67 -4.29
C TYR A 199 -81.01 -13.68 -4.05
N LYS A 200 -81.82 -14.01 -5.08
CA LYS A 200 -82.82 -15.08 -4.98
C LYS A 200 -82.18 -16.47 -4.89
N ALA A 201 -81.03 -16.67 -5.54
CA ALA A 201 -80.25 -17.90 -5.36
C ALA A 201 -79.81 -18.07 -3.90
N LEU A 202 -79.29 -17.00 -3.29
CA LEU A 202 -78.91 -17.00 -1.87
C LEU A 202 -80.12 -17.23 -0.95
N GLU A 203 -81.22 -16.52 -1.16
CA GLU A 203 -82.47 -16.72 -0.40
C GLU A 203 -82.98 -18.15 -0.48
N SER A 204 -82.96 -18.76 -1.66
CA SER A 204 -83.39 -20.15 -1.88
C SER A 204 -82.51 -21.14 -1.12
N SER A 205 -81.19 -20.91 -1.08
CA SER A 205 -80.29 -21.76 -0.30
C SER A 205 -80.53 -21.66 1.21
N LEU A 206 -80.94 -20.48 1.72
CA LEU A 206 -81.25 -20.27 3.14
C LEU A 206 -82.53 -20.98 3.62
N GLN A 207 -83.36 -21.48 2.70
CA GLN A 207 -84.58 -22.24 3.03
C GLN A 207 -84.29 -23.72 3.32
N LEU A 208 -83.05 -24.19 3.11
CA LEU A 208 -82.64 -25.55 3.46
C LEU A 208 -82.66 -25.78 4.97
N THR A 209 -83.23 -26.91 5.40
CA THR A 209 -83.35 -27.26 6.83
C THR A 209 -82.08 -27.88 7.41
N ASN A 210 -81.21 -28.45 6.59
CA ASN A 210 -79.92 -28.99 7.02
C ASN A 210 -78.89 -27.86 7.05
N GLU A 211 -78.46 -27.46 8.25
CA GLU A 211 -77.52 -26.33 8.44
C GLU A 211 -76.18 -26.53 7.71
N VAL A 212 -75.67 -27.76 7.61
CA VAL A 212 -74.38 -28.03 6.93
C VAL A 212 -74.51 -27.81 5.42
N GLU A 213 -75.55 -28.39 4.81
CA GLU A 213 -75.84 -28.23 3.37
C GLU A 213 -76.22 -26.78 3.05
N LYS A 214 -76.99 -26.13 3.92
CA LYS A 214 -77.36 -24.71 3.81
C LYS A 214 -76.11 -23.84 3.71
N ILE A 215 -75.20 -23.98 4.66
CA ILE A 215 -73.97 -23.20 4.75
C ILE A 215 -73.04 -23.48 3.57
N ASP A 216 -72.87 -24.76 3.23
CA ASP A 216 -72.01 -25.16 2.11
C ASP A 216 -72.52 -24.61 0.77
N LEU A 217 -73.82 -24.82 0.47
CA LEU A 217 -74.44 -24.31 -0.74
C LEU A 217 -74.40 -22.78 -0.80
N TYR A 218 -74.72 -22.09 0.29
CA TYR A 218 -74.74 -20.63 0.35
C TYR A 218 -73.38 -20.02 -0.02
N TYR A 219 -72.29 -20.49 0.60
CA TYR A 219 -70.95 -19.94 0.32
C TYR A 219 -70.40 -20.39 -1.05
N ASN A 220 -70.72 -21.61 -1.49
CA ASN A 220 -70.33 -22.06 -2.82
C ASN A 220 -71.10 -21.31 -3.93
N LEU A 221 -72.34 -20.89 -3.70
CA LEU A 221 -73.08 -20.01 -4.61
C LEU A 221 -72.46 -18.61 -4.68
N ILE A 222 -72.01 -18.04 -3.56
CA ILE A 222 -71.26 -16.76 -3.55
C ILE A 222 -69.98 -16.89 -4.39
N ARG A 223 -69.22 -17.97 -4.18
CA ARG A 223 -67.99 -18.26 -4.91
C ARG A 223 -68.24 -18.52 -6.41
N ALA A 224 -69.29 -19.26 -6.75
CA ALA A 224 -69.68 -19.50 -8.14
C ALA A 224 -70.14 -18.22 -8.85
N ASN A 225 -70.95 -17.38 -8.18
CA ASN A 225 -71.39 -16.09 -8.71
C ASN A 225 -70.22 -15.17 -9.02
N ALA A 226 -69.08 -15.30 -8.32
CA ALA A 226 -67.89 -14.53 -8.61
C ALA A 226 -67.51 -14.65 -10.08
N THR A 227 -67.68 -15.83 -10.71
CA THR A 227 -67.34 -16.04 -12.13
C THR A 227 -68.32 -15.41 -13.12
N ILE A 228 -69.51 -15.02 -12.66
CA ILE A 228 -70.57 -14.40 -13.47
C ILE A 228 -70.56 -12.88 -13.27
N ASN A 229 -70.57 -12.42 -12.01
CA ASN A 229 -70.62 -11.01 -11.64
C ASN A 229 -69.83 -10.76 -10.35
N LEU A 230 -68.58 -10.32 -10.52
CA LEU A 230 -67.67 -10.05 -9.41
C LEU A 230 -68.20 -8.95 -8.48
N GLU A 231 -68.73 -7.83 -9.00
CA GLU A 231 -69.16 -6.70 -8.17
C GLU A 231 -70.27 -7.09 -7.19
N ASN A 232 -71.30 -7.80 -7.67
CA ASN A 232 -72.37 -8.31 -6.81
C ASN A 232 -71.84 -9.30 -5.76
N THR A 233 -70.88 -10.15 -6.13
CA THR A 233 -70.23 -11.05 -5.18
C THR A 233 -69.43 -10.29 -4.12
N LEU A 234 -68.65 -9.27 -4.50
CA LEU A 234 -67.88 -8.47 -3.55
C LEU A 234 -68.80 -7.75 -2.57
N GLN A 235 -69.95 -7.25 -3.04
CA GLN A 235 -70.96 -6.66 -2.16
C GLN A 235 -71.53 -7.69 -1.19
N ALA A 236 -71.94 -8.86 -1.67
CA ALA A 236 -72.46 -9.92 -0.80
C ALA A 236 -71.44 -10.40 0.25
N ILE A 237 -70.14 -10.46 -0.09
CA ILE A 237 -69.08 -10.79 0.88
C ILE A 237 -68.97 -9.71 1.96
N LYS A 238 -69.11 -8.43 1.60
CA LYS A 238 -69.09 -7.33 2.59
C LYS A 238 -70.26 -7.41 3.56
N ASP A 239 -71.42 -7.86 3.08
CA ASP A 239 -72.66 -7.97 3.85
C ASP A 239 -72.70 -9.23 4.75
N LEU A 240 -71.67 -10.10 4.71
CA LEU A 240 -71.57 -11.25 5.61
C LEU A 240 -71.23 -10.84 7.04
N ASN A 241 -72.05 -11.26 7.99
CA ASN A 241 -71.86 -10.98 9.42
C ASN A 241 -70.74 -11.82 10.07
N GLU A 242 -70.48 -13.03 9.57
CA GLU A 242 -69.47 -13.93 10.13
C GLU A 242 -68.08 -13.68 9.53
N VAL A 243 -67.24 -12.92 10.24
CA VAL A 243 -65.87 -12.55 9.82
C VAL A 243 -65.04 -13.75 9.36
N LYS A 244 -65.07 -14.87 10.10
CA LYS A 244 -64.30 -16.08 9.75
C LYS A 244 -64.71 -16.65 8.38
N LYS A 245 -66.01 -16.72 8.10
CA LYS A 245 -66.53 -17.25 6.83
C LYS A 245 -66.30 -16.26 5.70
N LYS A 246 -66.53 -14.96 5.95
CA LYS A 246 -66.18 -13.87 5.03
C LYS A 246 -64.73 -13.96 4.56
N ASN A 247 -63.78 -14.04 5.50
CA ASN A 247 -62.36 -14.14 5.19
C ASN A 247 -62.04 -15.40 4.37
N LEU A 248 -62.63 -16.55 4.71
CA LEU A 248 -62.41 -17.81 3.99
C LEU A 248 -62.95 -17.76 2.56
N VAL A 249 -64.16 -17.24 2.36
CA VAL A 249 -64.77 -17.10 1.03
C VAL A 249 -63.99 -16.13 0.17
N ALA A 250 -63.58 -14.97 0.72
CA ALA A 250 -62.74 -14.02 0.02
C ALA A 250 -61.39 -14.64 -0.39
N LYS A 251 -60.73 -15.39 0.52
CA LYS A 251 -59.51 -16.14 0.22
C LYS A 251 -59.70 -17.10 -0.94
N ASN A 252 -60.73 -17.95 -0.89
CA ASN A 252 -60.98 -18.97 -1.91
C ASN A 252 -61.27 -18.35 -3.28
N ILE A 253 -62.06 -17.27 -3.32
CA ILE A 253 -62.32 -16.53 -4.56
C ILE A 253 -61.04 -15.92 -5.10
N ALA A 254 -60.18 -15.34 -4.25
CA ALA A 254 -58.90 -14.77 -4.68
C ALA A 254 -58.00 -15.84 -5.34
N LEU A 255 -57.95 -17.05 -4.78
CA LEU A 255 -57.18 -18.17 -5.33
C LEU A 255 -57.71 -18.63 -6.70
N ASP A 256 -59.05 -18.73 -6.84
CA ASP A 256 -59.66 -19.06 -8.13
C ASP A 256 -59.35 -17.99 -9.18
N TYR A 257 -59.41 -16.73 -8.77
CA TYR A 257 -59.22 -15.57 -9.64
C TYR A 257 -57.80 -15.41 -10.16
N VAL A 258 -56.80 -16.05 -9.54
CA VAL A 258 -55.44 -16.14 -10.11
C VAL A 258 -55.47 -16.70 -11.54
N LYS A 259 -56.44 -17.58 -11.86
CA LYS A 259 -56.56 -18.18 -13.19
C LYS A 259 -57.57 -17.47 -14.10
N ILE A 260 -58.52 -16.73 -13.53
CA ILE A 260 -59.63 -16.11 -14.25
C ILE A 260 -59.25 -14.69 -14.68
N ASP A 261 -58.93 -13.85 -13.69
CA ASP A 261 -58.53 -12.45 -13.89
C ASP A 261 -57.59 -12.05 -12.74
N PRO A 262 -56.26 -12.17 -12.93
CA PRO A 262 -55.25 -11.84 -11.92
C PRO A 262 -55.34 -10.40 -11.40
N ASP A 263 -55.86 -9.46 -12.19
CA ASP A 263 -55.88 -8.04 -11.83
C ASP A 263 -56.88 -7.74 -10.71
N GLN A 264 -57.88 -8.59 -10.52
CA GLN A 264 -58.87 -8.45 -9.45
C GLN A 264 -58.44 -9.08 -8.12
N VAL A 265 -57.40 -9.91 -8.12
CA VAL A 265 -57.02 -10.72 -6.94
C VAL A 265 -56.73 -9.85 -5.72
N ILE A 266 -56.00 -8.75 -5.88
CA ILE A 266 -55.69 -7.83 -4.77
C ILE A 266 -56.93 -7.14 -4.24
N LYS A 267 -57.88 -6.77 -5.13
CA LYS A 267 -59.16 -6.20 -4.74
C LYS A 267 -59.96 -7.21 -3.90
N ILE A 268 -59.96 -8.49 -4.27
CA ILE A 268 -60.63 -9.55 -3.52
C ILE A 268 -59.94 -9.77 -2.16
N LEU A 269 -58.60 -9.88 -2.13
CA LEU A 269 -57.84 -10.03 -0.88
C LEU A 269 -58.02 -8.86 0.09
N SER A 270 -58.38 -7.66 -0.42
CA SER A 270 -58.66 -6.50 0.43
C SER A 270 -59.88 -6.67 1.32
N LEU A 271 -60.78 -7.62 1.02
CA LEU A 271 -61.95 -7.95 1.83
C LEU A 271 -61.64 -8.81 3.07
N ILE A 272 -60.44 -9.38 3.14
CA ILE A 272 -60.00 -10.16 4.30
C ILE A 272 -59.58 -9.17 5.40
N GLU A 273 -60.29 -9.22 6.53
CA GLU A 273 -60.07 -8.31 7.67
C GLU A 273 -58.87 -8.71 8.53
N GLU A 274 -58.59 -10.01 8.62
CA GLU A 274 -57.49 -10.53 9.44
C GLU A 274 -56.17 -10.47 8.65
N ASP A 275 -55.25 -9.62 9.09
CA ASP A 275 -53.97 -9.36 8.40
C ASP A 275 -53.13 -10.64 8.18
N SER A 276 -53.08 -11.54 9.16
CA SER A 276 -52.35 -12.81 9.06
C SER A 276 -52.92 -13.73 7.98
N LEU A 277 -54.25 -13.84 7.90
CA LEU A 277 -54.93 -14.62 6.87
C LEU A 277 -54.77 -13.99 5.49
N LYS A 278 -54.82 -12.67 5.42
CA LYS A 278 -54.63 -11.92 4.17
C LYS A 278 -53.21 -12.12 3.63
N GLU A 279 -52.21 -12.06 4.49
CA GLU A 279 -50.81 -12.31 4.14
C GLU A 279 -50.60 -13.76 3.70
N ASN A 280 -51.13 -14.74 4.44
CA ASN A 280 -51.08 -16.15 4.04
C ASN A 280 -51.77 -16.40 2.70
N ALA A 281 -52.94 -15.80 2.47
CA ALA A 281 -53.65 -15.89 1.19
C ALA A 281 -52.83 -15.27 0.04
N LEU A 282 -52.15 -14.15 0.29
CA LEU A 282 -51.24 -13.54 -0.68
C LEU A 282 -50.07 -14.49 -1.02
N PHE A 283 -49.46 -15.16 -0.04
CA PHE A 283 -48.39 -16.13 -0.30
C PHE A 283 -48.88 -17.34 -1.11
N GLU A 284 -50.09 -17.83 -0.84
CA GLU A 284 -50.70 -18.90 -1.64
C GLU A 284 -50.96 -18.46 -3.09
N VAL A 285 -51.48 -17.24 -3.28
CA VAL A 285 -51.65 -16.61 -4.60
C VAL A 285 -50.30 -16.51 -5.35
N ILE A 286 -49.25 -16.05 -4.67
CA ILE A 286 -47.90 -15.92 -5.26
C ILE A 286 -47.36 -17.30 -5.63
N PHE A 287 -47.49 -18.29 -4.75
CA PHE A 287 -47.03 -19.66 -5.03
C PHE A 287 -47.77 -20.26 -6.24
N MET A 288 -49.09 -20.12 -6.30
CA MET A 288 -49.87 -20.58 -7.46
C MET A 288 -49.48 -19.88 -8.76
N SER A 289 -49.17 -18.59 -8.67
CA SER A 289 -48.72 -17.79 -9.81
C SER A 289 -47.33 -18.24 -10.26
N LEU A 290 -46.44 -18.58 -9.33
CA LEU A 290 -45.05 -18.96 -9.61
C LEU A 290 -44.95 -20.18 -10.54
N GLU A 291 -45.84 -21.14 -10.38
CA GLU A 291 -45.87 -22.35 -11.22
C GLU A 291 -46.37 -22.10 -12.65
N LYS A 292 -47.16 -21.04 -12.86
CA LYS A 292 -47.79 -20.74 -14.15
C LYS A 292 -47.09 -19.62 -14.91
N ASP A 293 -46.90 -18.50 -14.23
CA ASP A 293 -46.30 -17.27 -14.74
C ASP A 293 -45.54 -16.57 -13.60
N PRO A 294 -44.21 -16.74 -13.54
CA PRO A 294 -43.37 -16.04 -12.57
C PRO A 294 -43.48 -14.50 -12.64
N GLY A 295 -43.90 -13.93 -13.77
CA GLY A 295 -44.16 -12.50 -13.91
C GLY A 295 -45.37 -12.06 -13.07
N LEU A 296 -46.44 -12.86 -13.02
CA LEU A 296 -47.58 -12.62 -12.12
C LEU A 296 -47.17 -12.77 -10.65
N ALA A 297 -46.34 -13.76 -10.32
CA ALA A 297 -45.81 -13.92 -8.97
C ALA A 297 -45.01 -12.69 -8.53
N LEU A 298 -44.19 -12.13 -9.42
CA LEU A 298 -43.46 -10.89 -9.18
C LEU A 298 -44.42 -9.71 -8.95
N LYS A 299 -45.45 -9.55 -9.78
CA LYS A 299 -46.48 -8.50 -9.61
C LYS A 299 -47.16 -8.58 -8.24
N PHE A 300 -47.53 -9.78 -7.80
CA PHE A 300 -48.17 -9.96 -6.49
C PHE A 300 -47.21 -9.77 -5.31
N SER A 301 -45.92 -10.04 -5.49
CA SER A 301 -44.91 -9.82 -4.45
C SER A 301 -44.76 -8.34 -4.05
N GLU A 302 -45.17 -7.40 -4.91
CA GLU A 302 -45.18 -5.96 -4.60
C GLU A 302 -46.15 -5.57 -3.47
N PHE A 303 -47.15 -6.42 -3.19
CA PHE A 303 -48.13 -6.19 -2.12
C PHE A 303 -47.67 -6.69 -0.74
N ILE A 304 -46.48 -7.30 -0.65
CA ILE A 304 -45.87 -7.72 0.62
C ILE A 304 -45.31 -6.50 1.34
N LYS A 305 -45.80 -6.25 2.57
CA LYS A 305 -45.39 -5.10 3.39
C LYS A 305 -44.04 -5.30 4.08
N ASP A 306 -43.72 -6.53 4.48
CA ASP A 306 -42.44 -6.84 5.14
C ASP A 306 -41.33 -7.04 4.10
N GLU A 307 -40.33 -6.16 4.12
CA GLU A 307 -39.23 -6.16 3.16
C GLU A 307 -38.38 -7.45 3.22
N THR A 308 -38.19 -8.04 4.41
CA THR A 308 -37.41 -9.27 4.56
C THR A 308 -38.14 -10.46 3.97
N VAL A 309 -39.46 -10.53 4.20
CA VAL A 309 -40.32 -11.54 3.58
C VAL A 309 -40.40 -11.34 2.07
N LYS A 310 -40.51 -10.09 1.60
CA LYS A 310 -40.48 -9.77 0.17
C LYS A 310 -39.20 -10.29 -0.49
N ILE A 311 -38.03 -10.04 0.10
CA ILE A 311 -36.74 -10.57 -0.40
C ILE A 311 -36.76 -12.11 -0.48
N LYS A 312 -37.25 -12.80 0.55
CA LYS A 312 -37.36 -14.28 0.54
C LYS A 312 -38.22 -14.78 -0.61
N VAL A 313 -39.38 -14.14 -0.84
CA VAL A 313 -40.28 -14.45 -1.95
C VAL A 313 -39.62 -14.17 -3.31
N LEU A 314 -38.90 -13.06 -3.44
CA LEU A 314 -38.16 -12.73 -4.67
C LEU A 314 -37.07 -13.79 -4.96
N PHE A 315 -36.39 -14.34 -3.96
CA PHE A 315 -35.46 -15.47 -4.16
C PHE A 315 -36.16 -16.75 -4.63
N ASN A 316 -37.37 -17.05 -4.12
CA ASN A 316 -38.20 -18.13 -4.66
C ASN A 316 -38.57 -17.90 -6.14
N ILE A 317 -38.85 -16.65 -6.52
CA ILE A 317 -39.13 -16.27 -7.92
C ILE A 317 -37.87 -16.43 -8.79
N ILE A 318 -36.71 -15.96 -8.33
CA ILE A 318 -35.42 -16.15 -9.01
C ILE A 318 -35.14 -17.64 -9.23
N LYS A 319 -35.39 -18.48 -8.21
CA LYS A 319 -35.22 -19.93 -8.31
C LYS A 319 -36.02 -20.52 -9.47
N LYS A 320 -37.31 -20.20 -9.57
CA LYS A 320 -38.16 -20.68 -10.67
C LYS A 320 -37.75 -20.11 -12.03
N LEU A 321 -37.39 -18.83 -12.08
CA LEU A 321 -36.91 -18.19 -13.31
C LEU A 321 -35.60 -18.80 -13.81
N HIS A 322 -34.72 -19.20 -12.88
CA HIS A 322 -33.47 -19.87 -13.19
C HIS A 322 -33.72 -21.27 -13.77
N GLU A 323 -34.66 -22.04 -13.19
CA GLU A 323 -35.13 -23.30 -13.77
C GLU A 323 -35.67 -23.11 -15.20
N ASN A 324 -36.36 -22.00 -15.44
CA ASN A 324 -36.90 -21.60 -16.76
C ASN A 324 -35.87 -20.87 -17.67
N LYS A 325 -34.60 -20.72 -17.24
CA LYS A 325 -33.51 -20.02 -17.96
C LYS A 325 -33.83 -18.57 -18.37
N ASN A 326 -34.63 -17.84 -17.59
CA ASN A 326 -34.97 -16.44 -17.87
C ASN A 326 -34.06 -15.45 -17.11
N ASN A 327 -32.81 -15.33 -17.57
CA ASN A 327 -31.80 -14.50 -16.90
C ASN A 327 -32.15 -13.00 -16.88
N SER A 328 -32.81 -12.49 -17.92
CA SER A 328 -33.14 -11.06 -18.03
C SER A 328 -34.04 -10.56 -16.89
N LEU A 329 -35.02 -11.38 -16.49
CA LEU A 329 -35.91 -11.04 -15.39
C LEU A 329 -35.24 -11.26 -14.03
N ILE A 330 -34.35 -12.25 -13.91
CA ILE A 330 -33.54 -12.44 -12.71
C ILE A 330 -32.72 -11.19 -12.41
N LEU A 331 -31.99 -10.65 -13.40
CA LEU A 331 -31.17 -9.44 -13.22
C LEU A 331 -31.99 -8.24 -12.74
N LYS A 332 -33.22 -8.07 -13.24
CA LYS A 332 -34.15 -7.03 -12.75
C LYS A 332 -34.52 -7.24 -11.29
N ILE A 333 -34.80 -8.49 -10.89
CA ILE A 333 -35.15 -8.83 -9.51
C ILE A 333 -33.95 -8.66 -8.57
N LEU A 334 -32.73 -8.99 -9.01
CA LEU A 334 -31.52 -8.76 -8.23
C LEU A 334 -31.36 -7.28 -7.89
N ASN A 335 -31.49 -6.40 -8.89
CA ASN A 335 -31.46 -4.95 -8.67
C ASN A 335 -32.56 -4.50 -7.71
N GLN A 336 -33.78 -5.04 -7.82
CA GLN A 336 -34.87 -4.73 -6.87
C GLN A 336 -34.53 -5.16 -5.44
N ILE A 337 -33.95 -6.35 -5.25
CA ILE A 337 -33.52 -6.82 -3.92
C ILE A 337 -32.44 -5.89 -3.36
N ASP A 338 -31.43 -5.56 -4.17
CA ASP A 338 -30.34 -4.68 -3.77
C ASP A 338 -30.87 -3.29 -3.39
N GLU A 339 -31.81 -2.73 -4.15
CA GLU A 339 -32.47 -1.46 -3.82
C GLU A 339 -33.25 -1.53 -2.51
N ILE A 340 -34.02 -2.60 -2.28
CA ILE A 340 -34.75 -2.81 -1.02
C ILE A 340 -33.76 -2.82 0.14
N ILE A 341 -32.68 -3.59 0.04
CA ILE A 341 -31.69 -3.74 1.11
C ILE A 341 -30.95 -2.42 1.37
N LEU A 342 -30.53 -1.71 0.33
CA LEU A 342 -29.72 -0.50 0.45
C LEU A 342 -30.51 0.74 0.86
N LYS A 343 -31.80 0.84 0.49
CA LYS A 343 -32.66 2.00 0.81
C LYS A 343 -33.52 1.81 2.05
N SER A 344 -33.60 0.59 2.59
CA SER A 344 -34.44 0.29 3.76
C SER A 344 -33.95 1.02 5.02
N LYS A 345 -34.91 1.51 5.82
CA LYS A 345 -34.66 2.00 7.18
C LYS A 345 -34.76 0.90 8.24
N LYS A 346 -35.29 -0.28 7.87
CA LYS A 346 -35.55 -1.43 8.75
C LYS A 346 -34.47 -2.50 8.63
N ILE A 347 -33.99 -2.72 7.41
CA ILE A 347 -32.91 -3.65 7.08
C ILE A 347 -31.59 -2.87 7.17
N ASN A 348 -30.67 -3.34 8.00
CA ASN A 348 -29.34 -2.74 8.08
C ASN A 348 -28.27 -3.84 8.02
N LEU A 349 -27.46 -3.73 6.97
CA LEU A 349 -26.35 -4.63 6.65
C LEU A 349 -25.27 -4.70 7.73
N SER A 350 -25.13 -3.67 8.57
CA SER A 350 -24.06 -3.53 9.58
C SER A 350 -24.58 -3.61 11.02
N THR A 351 -25.76 -4.17 11.24
CA THR A 351 -26.36 -4.36 12.59
C THR A 351 -25.52 -5.27 13.48
N ASP A 352 -24.82 -6.23 12.89
CA ASP A 352 -23.81 -7.05 13.55
C ASP A 352 -22.42 -6.56 13.11
N PRO A 353 -21.51 -6.21 14.04
CA PRO A 353 -20.14 -5.85 13.71
C PRO A 353 -19.37 -6.93 12.93
N ASN A 354 -19.81 -8.19 13.01
CA ASN A 354 -19.28 -9.34 12.28
C ASN A 354 -20.09 -9.73 11.03
N TYR A 355 -21.12 -8.95 10.65
CA TYR A 355 -21.93 -9.16 9.45
C TYR A 355 -22.68 -10.52 9.37
N HIS A 356 -22.98 -11.18 10.49
CA HIS A 356 -23.80 -12.41 10.51
C HIS A 356 -25.30 -12.13 10.54
N ASN A 357 -25.76 -11.15 9.76
CA ASN A 357 -27.19 -10.87 9.64
C ASN A 357 -27.76 -11.43 8.32
N PRO A 358 -29.05 -11.85 8.28
CA PRO A 358 -29.66 -12.41 7.09
C PRO A 358 -29.62 -11.50 5.87
N ALA A 359 -29.74 -10.18 6.06
CA ALA A 359 -29.73 -9.22 4.96
C ALA A 359 -28.38 -9.14 4.25
N TYR A 360 -27.28 -9.15 5.02
CA TYR A 360 -25.93 -9.24 4.46
C TYR A 360 -25.73 -10.53 3.67
N LYS A 361 -26.27 -11.65 4.16
CA LYS A 361 -26.23 -12.92 3.42
C LYS A 361 -26.98 -12.82 2.09
N TYR A 362 -28.20 -12.30 2.08
CA TYR A 362 -28.98 -12.11 0.84
C TYR A 362 -28.28 -11.16 -0.14
N PHE A 363 -27.75 -10.04 0.33
CA PHE A 363 -27.04 -9.07 -0.50
C PHE A 363 -25.75 -9.64 -1.11
N LYS A 364 -25.00 -10.42 -0.34
CA LYS A 364 -23.84 -11.13 -0.88
C LYS A 364 -24.24 -12.15 -1.95
N GLU A 365 -25.33 -12.87 -1.72
CA GLU A 365 -25.86 -13.85 -2.66
C GLU A 365 -26.36 -13.20 -3.96
N THR A 366 -26.99 -12.02 -3.90
CA THR A 366 -27.41 -11.28 -5.11
C THR A 366 -26.21 -10.87 -5.95
N ILE A 367 -25.16 -10.32 -5.34
CA ILE A 367 -23.92 -9.93 -6.02
C ILE A 367 -23.23 -11.16 -6.65
N CYS A 368 -23.22 -12.30 -5.96
CA CYS A 368 -22.66 -13.55 -6.49
C CYS A 368 -23.45 -14.05 -7.72
N ILE A 369 -24.78 -14.03 -7.65
CA ILE A 369 -25.65 -14.38 -8.79
C ILE A 369 -25.43 -13.40 -9.96
N LEU A 370 -25.29 -12.10 -9.67
CA LEU A 370 -25.00 -11.08 -10.68
C LEU A 370 -23.66 -11.34 -11.39
N ALA A 371 -22.60 -11.65 -10.64
CA ALA A 371 -21.29 -11.96 -11.20
C ALA A 371 -21.33 -13.14 -12.17
N GLU A 372 -22.18 -14.12 -11.88
CA GLU A 372 -22.34 -15.35 -12.68
C GLU A 372 -23.25 -15.15 -13.91
N LEU A 373 -24.34 -14.39 -13.79
CA LEU A 373 -25.32 -14.19 -14.87
C LEU A 373 -24.96 -13.06 -15.84
N ASP A 374 -24.25 -12.03 -15.37
CA ASP A 374 -23.77 -10.90 -16.16
C ASP A 374 -22.24 -10.98 -16.31
N CYS A 375 -21.49 -10.41 -15.35
CA CYS A 375 -20.03 -10.54 -15.27
C CYS A 375 -19.49 -10.10 -13.90
N PRO A 376 -18.27 -10.54 -13.51
CA PRO A 376 -17.63 -10.08 -12.28
C PRO A 376 -17.47 -8.56 -12.18
N GLU A 377 -17.29 -7.86 -13.31
CA GLU A 377 -17.16 -6.40 -13.33
C GLU A 377 -18.48 -5.69 -12.99
N ALA A 378 -19.63 -6.23 -13.39
CA ALA A 378 -20.92 -5.70 -12.99
C ALA A 378 -21.13 -5.84 -11.46
N ALA A 379 -20.74 -6.99 -10.91
CA ALA A 379 -20.76 -7.24 -9.47
C ALA A 379 -19.81 -6.31 -8.69
N ASP A 380 -18.60 -6.09 -9.20
CA ASP A 380 -17.63 -5.17 -8.62
C ASP A 380 -18.18 -3.73 -8.57
N LYS A 381 -18.84 -3.26 -9.65
CA LYS A 381 -19.49 -1.93 -9.68
C LYS A 381 -20.55 -1.76 -8.59
N VAL A 382 -21.32 -2.82 -8.27
CA VAL A 382 -22.27 -2.80 -7.15
C VAL A 382 -21.54 -2.65 -5.81
N ILE A 383 -20.41 -3.34 -5.63
CA ILE A 383 -19.57 -3.22 -4.42
C ILE A 383 -18.96 -1.81 -4.33
N GLU A 384 -18.37 -1.30 -5.41
CA GLU A 384 -17.75 0.04 -5.46
C GLU A 384 -18.77 1.16 -5.19
N GLY A 385 -20.01 0.98 -5.63
CA GLY A 385 -21.12 1.92 -5.43
C GLY A 385 -21.63 2.04 -3.98
N LEU A 386 -21.17 1.19 -3.06
CA LEU A 386 -21.55 1.28 -1.65
C LEU A 386 -20.96 2.55 -1.00
N SER A 387 -21.66 3.12 -0.02
CA SER A 387 -21.15 4.30 0.69
C SER A 387 -20.16 3.95 1.82
N SER A 388 -20.23 2.74 2.37
CA SER A 388 -19.45 2.33 3.54
C SER A 388 -18.21 1.52 3.14
N GLU A 389 -17.02 2.08 3.37
CA GLU A 389 -15.75 1.39 3.09
C GLU A 389 -15.55 0.10 3.87
N LYS A 390 -16.05 0.02 5.11
CA LYS A 390 -16.00 -1.20 5.91
C LYS A 390 -16.84 -2.31 5.27
N LEU A 391 -18.03 -1.97 4.79
CA LEU A 391 -18.92 -2.90 4.10
C LEU A 391 -18.31 -3.36 2.77
N LYS A 392 -17.77 -2.44 1.96
CA LYS A 392 -17.06 -2.76 0.72
C LYS A 392 -15.98 -3.80 0.93
N LYS A 393 -15.06 -3.54 1.86
CA LYS A 393 -13.96 -4.46 2.17
C LYS A 393 -14.46 -5.83 2.64
N SER A 394 -15.55 -5.87 3.40
CA SER A 394 -16.12 -7.12 3.91
C SER A 394 -16.72 -7.95 2.77
N ILE A 395 -17.51 -7.33 1.89
CA ILE A 395 -18.11 -8.01 0.73
C ILE A 395 -17.03 -8.45 -0.26
N ALA A 396 -16.08 -7.57 -0.58
CA ALA A 396 -14.99 -7.87 -1.50
C ALA A 396 -14.12 -9.05 -1.01
N LYS A 397 -13.90 -9.14 0.31
CA LYS A 397 -13.21 -10.26 0.93
C LYS A 397 -14.03 -11.55 0.85
N ASP A 398 -15.32 -11.49 1.17
CA ASP A 398 -16.20 -12.66 1.16
C ASP A 398 -16.46 -13.22 -0.25
N LEU A 399 -16.42 -12.35 -1.26
CA LEU A 399 -16.62 -12.67 -2.68
C LEU A 399 -15.29 -12.68 -3.45
N PHE A 400 -14.16 -12.81 -2.74
CA PHE A 400 -12.85 -12.70 -3.37
C PHE A 400 -12.67 -13.71 -4.50
N ASN A 401 -13.04 -14.97 -4.27
CA ASN A 401 -12.82 -16.03 -5.23
C ASN A 401 -13.73 -15.91 -6.46
N GLU A 402 -14.91 -15.31 -6.27
CA GLU A 402 -15.92 -15.11 -7.29
C GLU A 402 -15.57 -13.92 -8.20
N ILE A 403 -15.15 -12.81 -7.61
CA ILE A 403 -14.99 -11.53 -8.32
C ILE A 403 -13.54 -11.19 -8.63
N TYR A 404 -12.59 -11.56 -7.76
CA TYR A 404 -11.22 -11.05 -7.82
C TYR A 404 -10.15 -12.16 -7.97
N LYS A 405 -8.99 -11.77 -8.48
CA LYS A 405 -7.77 -12.59 -8.59
C LYS A 405 -6.56 -11.75 -8.20
N MET A 406 -5.55 -12.39 -7.61
CA MET A 406 -4.23 -11.76 -7.47
C MET A 406 -3.46 -11.94 -8.77
N VAL A 407 -2.90 -10.84 -9.29
CA VAL A 407 -2.06 -10.84 -10.49
C VAL A 407 -0.72 -10.20 -10.13
N GLU A 408 0.34 -10.77 -10.67
CA GLU A 408 1.68 -10.19 -10.58
C GLU A 408 1.85 -9.11 -11.66
N GLU A 409 2.12 -7.88 -11.23
CA GLU A 409 2.45 -6.76 -12.11
C GLU A 409 3.91 -6.38 -11.96
N LYS A 410 4.56 -6.18 -13.11
CA LYS A 410 5.91 -5.60 -13.15
C LYS A 410 5.82 -4.09 -12.99
N GLN A 411 6.57 -3.56 -12.05
CA GLN A 411 6.76 -2.13 -11.82
C GLN A 411 8.26 -1.81 -11.84
N THR A 412 8.59 -0.55 -12.07
CA THR A 412 9.97 -0.05 -12.06
C THR A 412 10.12 1.02 -11.00
N LYS A 413 11.26 1.04 -10.30
CA LYS A 413 11.67 2.12 -9.40
C LYS A 413 13.14 2.42 -9.59
N VAL A 414 13.57 3.63 -9.20
CA VAL A 414 14.98 4.01 -9.19
C VAL A 414 15.53 3.75 -7.79
N GLU A 415 16.63 2.99 -7.69
CA GLU A 415 17.34 2.75 -6.43
C GLU A 415 18.77 3.29 -6.51
N PRO A 416 19.25 4.04 -5.48
CA PRO A 416 20.64 4.48 -5.41
C PRO A 416 21.54 3.32 -4.97
N ILE A 417 22.52 2.97 -5.80
CA ILE A 417 23.55 1.97 -5.51
C ILE A 417 24.89 2.69 -5.31
N GLY A 418 25.55 2.48 -4.17
CA GLY A 418 26.83 3.12 -3.88
C GLY A 418 27.97 2.52 -4.72
N GLU A 419 28.57 3.34 -5.58
CA GLU A 419 29.65 2.91 -6.49
C GLU A 419 31.04 3.38 -6.03
N PHE A 420 31.11 4.52 -5.35
CA PHE A 420 32.35 5.13 -4.88
C PHE A 420 32.16 5.81 -3.53
N SER A 421 33.14 5.64 -2.64
CA SER A 421 33.24 6.39 -1.39
C SER A 421 34.71 6.55 -1.01
N GLN A 422 35.18 7.80 -0.93
CA GLN A 422 36.54 8.12 -0.49
C GLN A 422 36.50 9.39 0.36
N PHE A 423 37.40 9.47 1.35
CA PHE A 423 37.64 10.71 2.08
C PHE A 423 39.10 11.13 1.98
N PHE A 424 39.33 12.43 2.15
CA PHE A 424 40.62 13.10 2.12
C PHE A 424 40.78 13.93 3.39
N LEU A 425 41.96 13.85 4.00
CA LEU A 425 42.33 14.67 5.16
C LEU A 425 43.24 15.82 4.70
N LEU A 426 43.00 17.01 5.23
CA LEU A 426 43.67 18.24 4.84
C LEU A 426 44.02 19.03 6.10
N ASN A 427 45.23 19.58 6.17
CA ASN A 427 45.60 20.44 7.30
C ASN A 427 45.00 21.83 7.13
N THR A 428 44.35 22.34 8.18
CA THR A 428 43.56 23.58 8.14
C THR A 428 44.02 24.57 9.21
N TYR A 429 44.01 25.86 8.88
CA TYR A 429 44.33 26.93 9.82
C TYR A 429 43.49 28.18 9.58
N ILE A 430 42.75 28.61 10.61
CA ILE A 430 41.87 29.79 10.61
C ILE A 430 42.23 30.82 11.69
N SER A 431 43.08 30.46 12.65
CA SER A 431 43.61 31.40 13.63
C SER A 431 44.33 32.56 12.95
N PRO A 432 44.52 33.72 13.64
CA PRO A 432 44.86 34.98 13.00
C PRO A 432 45.94 34.85 11.93
N ILE A 433 45.61 35.15 10.68
CA ILE A 433 46.50 34.94 9.53
C ILE A 433 47.36 36.19 9.36
N THR A 434 48.63 36.08 9.71
CA THR A 434 49.62 37.12 9.44
C THR A 434 50.10 37.00 8.01
N LYS A 435 50.76 38.05 7.49
CA LYS A 435 51.38 38.01 6.15
C LYS A 435 52.28 36.78 6.00
N GLU A 436 53.10 36.48 7.01
CA GLU A 436 54.02 35.35 7.00
C GLU A 436 53.31 33.99 6.95
N VAL A 437 52.13 33.83 7.58
CA VAL A 437 51.33 32.60 7.48
C VAL A 437 50.69 32.47 6.09
N ASN A 438 50.26 33.59 5.52
CA ASN A 438 49.73 33.62 4.17
C ASN A 438 50.80 33.23 3.14
N ASP A 439 51.98 33.85 3.24
CA ASP A 439 53.13 33.58 2.36
C ASP A 439 53.61 32.14 2.54
N PHE A 440 53.64 31.63 3.78
CA PHE A 440 53.91 30.22 4.09
C PHE A 440 52.99 29.26 3.34
N SER A 441 51.67 29.50 3.35
CA SER A 441 50.71 28.67 2.63
C SER A 441 50.87 28.80 1.11
N LEU A 442 51.02 30.02 0.58
CA LEU A 442 51.10 30.28 -0.86
C LEU A 442 52.27 29.58 -1.56
N ILE A 443 53.40 29.41 -0.87
CA ILE A 443 54.56 28.70 -1.44
C ILE A 443 54.46 27.18 -1.32
N GLY A 444 53.42 26.62 -0.68
CA GLY A 444 53.27 25.18 -0.46
C GLY A 444 53.64 24.71 0.95
N GLY A 445 53.81 25.62 1.91
CA GLY A 445 54.12 25.26 3.29
C GLY A 445 53.00 24.48 3.96
N ASN A 446 53.36 23.48 4.76
CA ASN A 446 52.42 22.62 5.47
C ASN A 446 52.92 22.23 6.87
N VAL A 447 52.00 21.90 7.78
CA VAL A 447 52.33 21.57 9.17
C VAL A 447 51.31 20.57 9.70
N SER A 448 51.79 19.64 10.54
CA SER A 448 50.96 18.55 11.05
C SER A 448 49.77 19.04 11.89
N SER A 449 48.64 18.34 11.77
CA SER A 449 47.38 18.76 12.39
C SER A 449 47.39 18.82 13.93
N ASN A 450 48.23 18.03 14.59
CA ASN A 450 48.38 18.05 16.05
C ASN A 450 48.94 19.41 16.53
N ILE A 451 49.94 19.95 15.83
CA ILE A 451 50.51 21.26 16.12
C ILE A 451 49.46 22.35 15.89
N LEU A 452 48.73 22.28 14.77
CA LEU A 452 47.68 23.24 14.46
C LEU A 452 46.56 23.26 15.52
N ARG A 453 46.31 22.13 16.18
CA ARG A 453 45.36 22.00 17.30
C ARG A 453 45.94 22.37 18.67
N GLY A 454 47.23 22.73 18.76
CA GLY A 454 47.93 22.97 20.02
C GLY A 454 48.20 21.70 20.84
N ASN A 455 48.18 20.52 20.22
CA ASN A 455 48.54 19.26 20.86
C ASN A 455 50.04 18.99 20.67
N PHE A 456 50.81 19.31 21.71
CA PHE A 456 52.26 19.16 21.74
C PHE A 456 52.75 17.83 22.34
N ASN A 457 51.90 16.80 22.43
CA ASN A 457 52.30 15.49 22.90
C ASN A 457 52.98 14.69 21.78
N PHE A 458 54.22 15.04 21.43
CA PHE A 458 55.08 14.32 20.50
C PHE A 458 56.53 14.36 20.98
N ASN A 459 57.34 13.39 20.56
CA ASN A 459 58.78 13.34 20.88
C ASN A 459 59.66 13.53 19.64
N ILE A 460 59.04 13.67 18.47
CA ILE A 460 59.72 13.81 17.18
C ILE A 460 59.07 14.89 16.36
N ALA A 461 59.88 15.77 15.79
CA ALA A 461 59.47 16.75 14.79
C ALA A 461 60.34 16.59 13.54
N LEU A 462 59.71 16.39 12.38
CA LEU A 462 60.38 16.41 11.08
C LEU A 462 60.25 17.81 10.48
N ILE A 463 61.35 18.53 10.30
CA ILE A 463 61.34 19.88 9.76
C ILE A 463 62.10 19.87 8.45
N SER A 464 61.40 20.08 7.33
CA SER A 464 62.02 20.22 6.02
C SER A 464 61.94 21.68 5.57
N LEU A 465 63.10 22.29 5.33
CA LEU A 465 63.24 23.69 4.92
C LEU A 465 63.83 23.82 3.50
N PHE A 466 63.90 22.72 2.75
CA PHE A 466 64.52 22.65 1.44
C PHE A 466 63.44 22.56 0.35
N SER A 467 63.76 23.06 -0.85
CA SER A 467 62.93 22.82 -2.03
C SER A 467 63.37 21.57 -2.77
N PHE A 468 62.42 20.96 -3.46
CA PHE A 468 62.61 19.80 -4.30
C PHE A 468 61.83 20.00 -5.59
N ASP A 469 62.28 19.38 -6.68
CA ASP A 469 61.54 19.36 -7.96
C ASP A 469 60.26 18.50 -7.91
N PHE A 470 59.98 17.91 -6.75
CA PHE A 470 58.80 17.09 -6.46
C PHE A 470 58.19 17.48 -5.10
N SER A 471 56.91 17.16 -4.89
CA SER A 471 56.28 17.40 -3.58
C SER A 471 56.58 16.25 -2.62
N ILE A 472 57.07 16.57 -1.42
CA ILE A 472 57.16 15.62 -0.29
C ILE A 472 55.82 15.48 0.46
N PHE A 473 54.86 16.34 0.14
CA PHE A 473 53.44 16.19 0.50
C PHE A 473 52.71 15.45 -0.64
N PRO A 474 51.76 14.54 -0.35
CA PRO A 474 51.24 14.16 0.96
C PRO A 474 51.99 12.99 1.61
N ILE A 475 53.19 12.59 1.15
CA ILE A 475 53.85 11.37 1.65
C ILE A 475 54.14 11.46 3.15
N ILE A 476 54.70 12.58 3.62
CA ILE A 476 54.94 12.82 5.04
C ILE A 476 53.62 12.86 5.82
N ASP A 477 52.59 13.51 5.28
CA ASP A 477 51.28 13.62 5.92
C ASP A 477 50.57 12.27 6.03
N ARG A 478 50.70 11.41 5.02
CA ARG A 478 50.15 10.06 5.02
C ARG A 478 50.80 9.22 6.11
N VAL A 479 52.12 9.25 6.23
CA VAL A 479 52.83 8.56 7.32
C VAL A 479 52.38 9.12 8.66
N TYR A 480 52.36 10.45 8.83
CA TYR A 480 51.86 11.09 10.05
C TYR A 480 50.44 10.62 10.42
N SER A 481 49.51 10.67 9.48
CA SER A 481 48.11 10.28 9.67
C SER A 481 47.98 8.81 10.05
N GLU A 482 48.68 7.91 9.35
CA GLU A 482 48.68 6.48 9.67
C GLU A 482 49.29 6.17 11.05
N LEU A 483 50.34 6.89 11.47
CA LEU A 483 50.96 6.69 12.79
C LEU A 483 50.10 7.24 13.92
N ASN A 484 49.48 8.40 13.72
CA ASN A 484 48.59 9.00 14.71
C ASN A 484 47.32 8.15 14.93
N HIS A 485 46.82 7.47 13.89
CA HIS A 485 45.67 6.56 14.01
C HIS A 485 46.02 5.18 14.58
N ASN A 486 47.14 4.58 14.16
CA ASN A 486 47.47 3.19 14.49
C ASN A 486 48.39 3.02 15.71
N SER A 487 48.98 4.10 16.22
CA SER A 487 49.93 4.04 17.33
C SER A 487 49.67 5.13 18.36
N LYS A 488 49.98 4.88 19.64
CA LYS A 488 50.03 5.94 20.66
C LYS A 488 51.22 6.90 20.47
N ARG A 489 51.97 6.76 19.38
CA ARG A 489 53.20 7.51 19.11
C ARG A 489 52.86 8.65 18.16
N SER A 490 52.92 9.86 18.70
CA SER A 490 52.64 11.08 17.95
C SER A 490 53.96 11.69 17.48
N ILE A 491 54.04 11.93 16.17
CA ILE A 491 55.10 12.71 15.53
C ILE A 491 54.50 14.03 15.07
N SER A 492 55.37 14.98 14.75
CA SER A 492 54.97 16.22 14.10
C SER A 492 55.82 16.49 12.88
N TYR A 493 55.32 17.33 11.98
CA TYR A 493 56.13 17.80 10.86
C TYR A 493 55.85 19.26 10.51
N TYR A 494 56.83 19.86 9.84
CA TYR A 494 56.77 21.17 9.24
C TYR A 494 57.52 21.16 7.91
N ILE A 495 56.87 21.64 6.87
CA ILE A 495 57.40 21.70 5.51
C ILE A 495 57.39 23.15 5.06
N TYR A 496 58.54 23.64 4.63
CA TYR A 496 58.71 24.93 3.97
C TYR A 496 59.57 24.73 2.73
N PRO A 497 58.97 24.78 1.52
CA PRO A 497 59.73 24.65 0.28
C PRO A 497 60.48 25.95 0.00
N SER A 498 61.76 26.03 0.39
CA SER A 498 62.60 27.22 0.21
C SER A 498 62.91 27.48 -1.27
N ILE A 499 62.50 28.63 -1.82
CA ILE A 499 62.66 28.96 -3.24
C ILE A 499 63.87 29.89 -3.45
N SER A 500 64.28 30.63 -2.41
CA SER A 500 65.31 31.66 -2.47
C SER A 500 66.51 31.37 -1.57
N ASP A 501 66.77 30.09 -1.32
CA ASP A 501 67.85 29.58 -0.47
C ASP A 501 67.99 30.35 0.85
N HIS A 502 66.88 30.47 1.58
CA HIS A 502 66.86 31.02 2.93
C HIS A 502 67.36 32.47 2.97
N ASN A 503 66.93 33.30 2.04
CA ASN A 503 67.17 34.74 2.10
C ASN A 503 66.53 35.36 3.38
N LYS A 504 66.78 36.65 3.63
CA LYS A 504 66.27 37.32 4.84
C LYS A 504 64.73 37.28 4.98
N GLU A 505 64.01 37.30 3.88
CA GLU A 505 62.54 37.26 3.88
C GLU A 505 62.02 35.85 4.19
N GLU A 506 62.56 34.82 3.55
CA GLU A 506 62.21 33.42 3.84
C GLU A 506 62.54 33.04 5.28
N LEU A 507 63.73 33.43 5.78
CA LEU A 507 64.10 33.20 7.18
C LEU A 507 63.13 33.88 8.15
N LYS A 508 62.66 35.10 7.82
CA LYS A 508 61.64 35.78 8.61
C LYS A 508 60.33 34.98 8.62
N ILE A 509 59.89 34.47 7.46
CA ILE A 509 58.68 33.64 7.36
C ILE A 509 58.85 32.38 8.22
N ILE A 510 59.90 31.59 7.96
CA ILE A 510 60.22 30.34 8.66
C ILE A 510 60.27 30.55 10.18
N GLN A 511 61.00 31.56 10.67
CA GLN A 511 61.08 31.85 12.10
C GLN A 511 59.73 32.24 12.69
N THR A 512 58.96 33.06 11.98
CA THR A 512 57.65 33.53 12.47
C THR A 512 56.64 32.38 12.53
N THR A 513 56.56 31.56 11.50
CA THR A 513 55.60 30.45 11.41
C THR A 513 55.99 29.29 12.32
N LEU A 514 57.27 28.93 12.43
CA LEU A 514 57.73 27.90 13.38
C LEU A 514 57.42 28.30 14.83
N LYS A 515 57.75 29.53 15.24
CA LYS A 515 57.42 30.01 16.60
C LYS A 515 55.92 30.01 16.86
N LYS A 516 55.14 30.45 15.86
CA LYS A 516 53.69 30.53 15.94
C LYS A 516 53.01 29.16 16.05
N PHE A 517 53.45 28.19 15.25
CA PHE A 517 52.85 26.86 15.21
C PHE A 517 53.35 25.98 16.36
N PHE A 518 54.67 25.84 16.52
CA PHE A 518 55.23 24.92 17.53
C PHE A 518 55.15 25.45 18.96
N GLN A 519 55.10 26.78 19.15
CA GLN A 519 55.09 27.43 20.47
C GLN A 519 56.08 26.74 21.44
N PRO A 520 57.40 26.79 21.18
CA PRO A 520 58.38 25.95 21.87
C PRO A 520 58.26 25.93 23.40
N GLU A 521 57.86 27.05 24.00
CA GLU A 521 57.60 27.22 25.44
C GLU A 521 56.50 26.30 26.00
N SER A 522 55.54 25.88 25.15
CA SER A 522 54.42 25.00 25.50
C SER A 522 54.78 23.52 25.43
N ILE A 523 55.94 23.16 24.85
CA ILE A 523 56.39 21.78 24.68
C ILE A 523 57.15 21.33 25.93
N LYS A 524 56.56 20.39 26.68
CA LYS A 524 57.13 19.88 27.94
C LYS A 524 57.94 18.60 27.79
N ASN A 525 57.74 17.85 26.72
CA ASN A 525 58.45 16.60 26.45
C ASN A 525 59.82 16.87 25.82
N ARG A 526 60.74 15.90 25.94
CA ARG A 526 61.98 15.91 25.15
C ARG A 526 61.65 15.59 23.69
N VAL A 527 61.97 16.50 22.78
CA VAL A 527 61.68 16.39 21.35
C VAL A 527 62.98 16.34 20.55
N THR A 528 63.13 15.31 19.74
CA THR A 528 64.17 15.28 18.69
C THR A 528 63.62 15.95 17.43
N VAL A 529 64.25 17.05 17.04
CA VAL A 529 63.93 17.82 15.83
C VAL A 529 64.88 17.36 14.72
N PHE A 530 64.34 16.65 13.75
CA PHE A 530 65.10 16.25 12.56
C PHE A 530 64.99 17.33 11.50
N ASN A 531 66.10 18.01 11.20
CA ASN A 531 66.22 18.86 10.04
C ASN A 531 66.37 17.96 8.81
N LEU A 532 65.27 17.74 8.10
CA LEU A 532 65.08 16.74 7.06
C LEU A 532 65.36 17.32 5.67
N ASP A 533 66.33 16.73 4.99
CA ASP A 533 66.65 16.97 3.59
C ASP A 533 66.56 15.67 2.77
N PHE A 534 66.42 15.80 1.46
CA PHE A 534 66.46 14.70 0.53
C PHE A 534 67.49 14.89 -0.59
N ILE A 535 68.29 13.86 -0.85
CA ILE A 535 69.31 13.86 -1.91
C ILE A 535 68.99 12.83 -3.02
N PRO A 536 69.58 13.00 -4.22
CA PRO A 536 69.41 12.04 -5.31
C PRO A 536 69.75 10.58 -4.95
N TYR A 537 69.26 9.66 -5.79
CA TYR A 537 69.42 8.22 -5.62
C TYR A 537 70.88 7.80 -5.46
N LEU A 538 71.14 6.93 -4.48
CA LEU A 538 72.45 6.34 -4.20
C LEU A 538 72.52 4.84 -4.54
N GLY A 539 71.46 4.29 -5.13
CA GLY A 539 71.34 2.90 -5.55
C GLY A 539 70.78 1.97 -4.47
N LYS A 540 70.72 2.44 -3.23
CA LYS A 540 70.03 1.79 -2.10
C LYS A 540 69.56 2.88 -1.12
N PRO A 541 68.36 2.76 -0.51
CA PRO A 541 67.86 3.76 0.42
C PRO A 541 68.88 4.06 1.52
N SER A 542 69.30 5.32 1.61
CA SER A 542 70.39 5.76 2.47
C SER A 542 69.91 6.82 3.45
N VAL A 543 70.28 6.64 4.71
CA VAL A 543 70.06 7.57 5.82
C VAL A 543 71.41 8.13 6.22
N ILE A 544 71.57 9.45 6.15
CA ILE A 544 72.76 10.14 6.62
C ILE A 544 72.38 10.95 7.86
N LEU A 545 73.09 10.71 8.97
CA LEU A 545 72.91 11.40 10.24
C LEU A 545 74.18 12.20 10.55
N SER A 546 74.04 13.48 10.92
CA SER A 546 75.19 14.26 11.36
C SER A 546 75.68 13.85 12.75
N SER A 547 76.99 13.77 12.97
CA SER A 547 77.62 13.30 14.21
C SER A 547 77.65 14.28 15.39
N ILE A 548 76.98 15.44 15.27
CA ILE A 548 77.01 16.52 16.28
C ILE A 548 76.43 16.08 17.64
N ASN A 549 75.73 14.95 17.70
CA ASN A 549 74.77 14.68 18.74
C ASN A 549 75.02 13.32 19.42
N GLU A 550 75.07 13.32 20.75
CA GLU A 550 75.34 12.12 21.58
C GLU A 550 74.31 11.00 21.36
N ASP A 551 73.09 11.35 20.92
CA ASP A 551 72.01 10.39 20.65
C ASP A 551 72.11 9.72 19.26
N VAL A 552 73.05 10.10 18.38
CA VAL A 552 73.11 9.62 16.98
C VAL A 552 73.32 8.11 16.90
N ASN A 553 74.13 7.54 17.79
CA ASN A 553 74.33 6.09 17.85
C ASN A 553 73.06 5.36 18.30
N ILE A 554 72.25 5.97 19.19
CA ILE A 554 70.97 5.42 19.61
C ILE A 554 69.99 5.45 18.43
N ILE A 555 69.91 6.57 17.71
CA ILE A 555 69.05 6.71 16.52
C ILE A 555 69.46 5.68 15.44
N LYS A 556 70.75 5.56 15.13
CA LYS A 556 71.29 4.54 14.22
C LYS A 556 70.88 3.14 14.64
N SER A 557 71.01 2.80 15.92
CA SER A 557 70.65 1.47 16.44
C SER A 557 69.16 1.15 16.24
N LYS A 558 68.27 2.13 16.42
CA LYS A 558 66.84 1.98 16.16
C LYS A 558 66.55 1.73 14.69
N ILE A 559 67.15 2.54 13.80
CA ILE A 559 66.98 2.42 12.35
C ILE A 559 67.45 1.05 11.87
N VAL A 560 68.67 0.64 12.24
CA VAL A 560 69.25 -0.66 11.85
C VAL A 560 68.41 -1.82 12.39
N LYS A 561 67.88 -1.72 13.62
CA LYS A 561 67.01 -2.75 14.19
C LYS A 561 65.69 -2.92 13.41
N SER A 562 65.11 -1.83 12.90
CA SER A 562 63.82 -1.85 12.19
C SER A 562 63.95 -2.14 10.70
N LEU A 563 64.99 -1.62 10.04
CA LEU A 563 65.16 -1.70 8.59
C LEU A 563 66.20 -2.73 8.16
N GLY A 564 67.15 -3.09 9.03
CA GLY A 564 68.21 -4.04 8.74
C GLY A 564 69.01 -3.64 7.50
N ASP A 565 69.34 -4.63 6.68
CA ASP A 565 70.11 -4.46 5.45
C ASP A 565 69.32 -3.81 4.29
N ARG A 566 68.06 -3.40 4.51
CA ARG A 566 67.27 -2.67 3.50
C ARG A 566 67.74 -1.24 3.28
N VAL A 567 68.48 -0.68 4.24
CA VAL A 567 68.99 0.70 4.18
C VAL A 567 70.50 0.76 4.42
N HIS A 568 71.15 1.81 3.93
CA HIS A 568 72.46 2.22 4.42
C HIS A 568 72.30 3.30 5.48
N VAL A 569 73.00 3.19 6.60
CA VAL A 569 73.03 4.24 7.64
C VAL A 569 74.45 4.77 7.78
N ILE A 570 74.65 6.00 7.35
CA ILE A 570 75.93 6.71 7.34
C ILE A 570 75.90 7.73 8.49
N ILE A 571 76.95 7.76 9.29
CA ILE A 571 77.20 8.86 10.23
C ILE A 571 78.20 9.78 9.54
N ASP A 572 77.81 11.03 9.32
CA ASP A 572 78.65 12.05 8.70
C ASP A 572 79.15 13.04 9.74
N ASP A 573 80.47 13.17 9.81
CA ASP A 573 81.18 13.99 10.79
C ASP A 573 81.69 15.30 10.18
N ASP A 574 81.39 15.56 8.90
CA ASP A 574 82.05 16.58 8.07
C ASP A 574 81.05 17.50 7.37
N LEU A 575 80.64 17.19 6.14
CA LEU A 575 79.95 18.12 5.23
C LEU A 575 78.55 18.55 5.72
N PHE A 576 77.85 17.67 6.45
CA PHE A 576 76.49 17.91 6.91
C PHE A 576 76.44 18.35 8.39
N LYS A 577 77.59 18.78 8.92
CA LYS A 577 77.75 19.29 10.27
C LYS A 577 77.35 20.76 10.38
N GLY A 578 76.16 21.05 10.92
CA GLY A 578 75.73 22.40 11.28
C GLY A 578 75.07 23.16 10.12
N GLY A 579 75.40 24.45 9.97
CA GLY A 579 74.87 25.34 8.92
C GLY A 579 73.85 26.37 9.41
N LYS A 580 73.59 27.40 8.58
CA LYS A 580 72.67 28.51 8.90
C LYS A 580 71.26 28.04 9.27
N THR A 581 70.80 26.97 8.63
CA THR A 581 69.49 26.35 8.91
C THR A 581 69.45 25.77 10.33
N VAL A 582 70.50 25.05 10.73
CA VAL A 582 70.62 24.49 12.09
C VAL A 582 70.76 25.58 13.14
N GLU A 583 71.56 26.61 12.89
CA GLU A 583 71.67 27.78 13.77
C GLU A 583 70.32 28.48 13.96
N SER A 584 69.56 28.67 12.87
CA SER A 584 68.22 29.24 12.93
C SER A 584 67.26 28.34 13.71
N LEU A 585 67.29 27.02 13.52
CA LEU A 585 66.46 26.09 14.30
C LEU A 585 66.82 26.10 15.79
N ASN A 586 68.11 26.12 16.14
CA ASN A 586 68.57 26.24 17.53
C ASN A 586 68.09 27.54 18.19
N SER A 587 67.97 28.64 17.44
CA SER A 587 67.43 29.91 17.95
C SER A 587 65.92 29.89 18.21
N ILE A 588 65.18 28.99 17.55
CA ILE A 588 63.73 28.84 17.70
C ILE A 588 63.41 27.80 18.77
N PHE A 589 64.05 26.64 18.71
CA PHE A 589 63.87 25.52 19.64
C PHE A 589 64.91 25.60 20.75
N TYR A 590 64.77 26.62 21.60
CA TYR A 590 65.68 26.86 22.73
C TYR A 590 65.33 26.01 23.95
N GLY A 591 66.34 25.69 24.75
CA GLY A 591 66.21 24.94 26.01
C GLY A 591 66.59 23.46 25.89
N SER A 592 66.75 22.79 27.04
CA SER A 592 67.23 21.40 27.13
C SER A 592 66.25 20.34 26.64
N ASN A 593 65.01 20.74 26.33
CA ASN A 593 63.96 19.83 25.87
C ASN A 593 64.08 19.51 24.37
N PHE A 594 64.88 20.26 23.61
CA PHE A 594 65.02 20.06 22.18
C PHE A 594 66.39 19.51 21.82
N ASN A 595 66.39 18.55 20.91
CA ASN A 595 67.62 17.99 20.37
C ASN A 595 67.56 18.02 18.84
N ILE A 596 68.41 18.83 18.20
CA ILE A 596 68.39 18.99 16.72
C ILE A 596 69.37 17.99 16.08
N VAL A 597 68.89 17.28 15.07
CA VAL A 597 69.65 16.29 14.28
C VAL A 597 69.48 16.60 12.80
N ASN A 598 70.58 16.80 12.08
CA ASN A 598 70.53 16.82 10.62
C ASN A 598 70.31 15.39 10.11
N LEU A 599 69.27 15.23 9.30
CA LEU A 599 68.84 13.97 8.72
C LEU A 599 68.67 14.13 7.22
N ILE A 600 69.38 13.31 6.46
CA ILE A 600 69.29 13.31 5.01
C ILE A 600 68.86 11.93 4.55
N LEU A 601 67.85 11.89 3.70
CA LEU A 601 67.33 10.67 3.10
C LEU A 601 67.59 10.70 1.59
N SER A 602 67.94 9.58 0.99
CA SER A 602 67.99 9.50 -0.46
C SER A 602 66.58 9.37 -1.06
N TYR A 603 66.38 9.78 -2.32
CA TYR A 603 65.05 9.79 -2.98
C TYR A 603 64.37 8.42 -3.06
N GLU A 604 65.09 7.31 -2.86
CA GLU A 604 64.50 5.98 -2.74
C GLU A 604 63.43 5.90 -1.62
N PHE A 605 63.56 6.69 -0.54
CA PHE A 605 62.55 6.76 0.52
C PHE A 605 61.22 7.35 0.05
N ILE A 606 61.24 8.22 -0.96
CA ILE A 606 60.03 8.85 -1.49
C ILE A 606 59.26 7.86 -2.37
N ASN A 607 59.98 7.00 -3.09
CA ASN A 607 59.39 6.00 -3.97
C ASN A 607 58.90 4.74 -3.24
N ASP A 608 59.49 4.41 -2.10
CA ASP A 608 59.11 3.26 -1.28
C ASP A 608 58.44 3.72 0.03
N TYR A 609 57.12 3.86 -0.04
CA TYR A 609 56.29 4.28 1.07
C TYR A 609 56.46 3.39 2.32
N ASP A 610 56.60 2.07 2.15
CA ASP A 610 56.69 1.15 3.26
C ASP A 610 58.04 1.26 3.98
N ILE A 611 59.13 1.47 3.22
CA ILE A 611 60.45 1.76 3.80
C ILE A 611 60.42 3.09 4.55
N PHE A 612 59.84 4.15 3.97
CA PHE A 612 59.77 5.46 4.62
C PHE A 612 58.90 5.45 5.88
N LYS A 613 57.73 4.81 5.83
CA LYS A 613 56.88 4.59 7.00
C LYS A 613 57.62 3.84 8.10
N THR A 614 58.29 2.72 7.75
CA THR A 614 59.04 1.92 8.72
C THR A 614 60.21 2.71 9.32
N PHE A 615 60.86 3.55 8.51
CA PHE A 615 61.90 4.46 8.98
C PHE A 615 61.37 5.46 10.00
N VAL A 616 60.32 6.21 9.68
CA VAL A 616 59.73 7.18 10.60
C VAL A 616 59.25 6.50 11.89
N GLN A 617 58.66 5.31 11.79
CA GLN A 617 58.31 4.47 12.94
C GLN A 617 59.51 4.10 13.80
N SER A 618 60.66 3.80 13.19
CA SER A 618 61.88 3.43 13.93
C SER A 618 62.41 4.58 14.79
N LEU A 619 62.15 5.84 14.41
CA LEU A 619 62.59 6.99 15.18
C LEU A 619 61.80 7.13 16.49
N THR A 620 60.50 6.81 16.45
CA THR A 620 59.57 6.84 17.61
C THR A 620 59.91 5.80 18.67
#